data_AF-A0A2H0P5G5-F1
#
_entry.id   AF-A0A2H0P5G5-F1
#
_cell.length_a   1.000
_cell.length_b   1.000
_cell.length_c   1.000
_cell.angle_alpha   90.00
_cell.angle_beta   90.00
_cell.angle_gamma   90.00
#
_symmetry.space_group_name_H-M   'P 1'
#
loop_
_entity.id
_entity.type
_entity.pdbx_description
1 polymer ?
#
loop_
_entity_poly.entity_id
_entity_poly.type
_entity_poly.pdbx_seq_one_letter_code
_entity_poly.pdbx_strand_id
1 'polypeptide(L)'
;MPKKKPTEKKPVKEPKAAKKASAAKAPKAAKGSKGVKGARTGPSLLVVESPAKERTISRFLKNEYVVKSSFGHVRDLPVRKIGVNVEDDFSPQYVVLPRAKKILAEFKPLVAKAAFVYLATDHDREGESIAWHLVDMLKLKPDQVKRITFHEITPTAIKAAIAEPRAIDENLVHAQQARRVIDRLVGYKLSPLLWAKIQSGLSAGRVQSVAVRLLAEREHEITEFASEGYWTLTAALEKDGAPPVFDAKLSLWKKEKVETTRTYDLFSEQYRVKATTLRTAEDMDLVSK
;
A
#
# COMPACT_ATOMS: atom_id res chain seq x y z
N MET A 1 5.43 -55.40 39.71
CA MET A 1 4.48 -55.96 38.73
C MET A 1 3.29 -55.00 38.61
N PRO A 2 2.68 -54.74 37.44
CA PRO A 2 3.12 -55.02 36.07
C PRO A 2 3.38 -53.73 35.25
N LYS A 3 4.36 -53.82 34.35
CA LYS A 3 4.67 -52.82 33.31
C LYS A 3 3.52 -52.81 32.28
N LYS A 4 2.86 -51.66 32.08
CA LYS A 4 1.95 -51.48 30.93
C LYS A 4 2.77 -51.38 29.64
N LYS A 5 2.53 -52.32 28.72
CA LYS A 5 3.07 -52.34 27.36
C LYS A 5 2.67 -51.07 26.60
N PRO A 6 3.53 -50.50 25.74
CA PRO A 6 3.11 -49.51 24.77
C PRO A 6 2.27 -50.19 23.68
N THR A 7 1.06 -49.69 23.45
CA THR A 7 0.22 -50.09 22.33
C THR A 7 0.75 -49.49 21.03
N GLU A 8 1.08 -50.35 20.07
CA GLU A 8 1.36 -50.03 18.67
C GLU A 8 0.26 -49.16 18.05
N LYS A 9 0.64 -47.97 17.56
CA LYS A 9 -0.19 -47.16 16.67
C LYS A 9 -0.21 -47.82 15.29
N LYS A 10 -1.39 -48.24 14.84
CA LYS A 10 -1.62 -48.57 13.42
C LYS A 10 -1.33 -47.35 12.54
N PRO A 11 -0.69 -47.51 11.37
CA PRO A 11 -0.41 -46.40 10.48
C PRO A 11 -1.72 -45.83 9.92
N VAL A 12 -1.90 -44.52 10.10
CA VAL A 12 -2.96 -43.74 9.46
C VAL A 12 -2.64 -43.65 7.96
N LYS A 13 -3.55 -44.14 7.12
CA LYS A 13 -3.47 -43.99 5.67
C LYS A 13 -3.56 -42.51 5.30
N GLU A 14 -2.55 -41.99 4.62
CA GLU A 14 -2.61 -40.72 3.91
C GLU A 14 -3.73 -40.76 2.85
N PRO A 15 -4.48 -39.66 2.66
CA PRO A 15 -5.39 -39.56 1.53
C PRO A 15 -4.58 -39.44 0.23
N LYS A 16 -4.77 -40.44 -0.65
CA LYS A 16 -4.15 -40.50 -1.98
C LYS A 16 -4.56 -39.29 -2.81
N ALA A 17 -3.55 -38.54 -3.26
CA ALA A 17 -3.68 -37.55 -4.32
C ALA A 17 -4.22 -38.20 -5.60
N ALA A 18 -5.42 -37.81 -6.01
CA ALA A 18 -5.97 -38.18 -7.31
C ALA A 18 -5.39 -37.25 -8.38
N LYS A 19 -4.33 -37.73 -9.06
CA LYS A 19 -3.94 -37.23 -10.38
C LYS A 19 -5.07 -37.51 -11.37
N LYS A 20 -5.67 -36.46 -11.94
CA LYS A 20 -6.25 -36.52 -13.28
C LYS A 20 -5.51 -35.51 -14.15
N ALA A 21 -4.54 -36.04 -14.89
CA ALA A 21 -4.00 -35.40 -16.07
C ALA A 21 -5.05 -35.52 -17.18
N SER A 22 -5.52 -34.39 -17.71
CA SER A 22 -6.07 -34.34 -19.06
C SER A 22 -5.18 -33.41 -19.88
N ALA A 23 -4.38 -34.03 -20.74
CA ALA A 23 -3.60 -33.33 -21.76
C ALA A 23 -4.56 -32.59 -22.70
N ALA A 24 -4.46 -31.26 -22.75
CA ALA A 24 -5.08 -30.44 -23.77
C ALA A 24 -4.00 -29.68 -24.54
N LYS A 25 -3.75 -30.19 -25.74
CA LYS A 25 -3.07 -29.64 -26.91
C LYS A 25 -2.87 -28.11 -26.89
N ALA A 26 -1.62 -27.67 -27.12
CA ALA A 26 -1.28 -26.31 -27.51
C ALA A 26 -2.06 -25.89 -28.79
N PRO A 27 -2.62 -24.66 -28.87
CA PRO A 27 -3.20 -24.20 -30.11
C PRO A 27 -2.08 -23.77 -31.06
N LYS A 28 -2.03 -24.43 -32.22
CA LYS A 28 -1.28 -23.99 -33.40
C LYS A 28 -1.77 -22.62 -33.85
N ALA A 29 -0.84 -21.79 -34.31
CA ALA A 29 -1.10 -20.55 -35.01
C ALA A 29 -2.10 -20.77 -36.16
N ALA A 30 -3.26 -20.11 -36.09
CA ALA A 30 -4.23 -20.04 -37.17
C ALA A 30 -4.13 -18.65 -37.83
N LYS A 31 -3.58 -18.63 -39.04
CA LYS A 31 -3.77 -17.54 -40.00
C LYS A 31 -5.24 -17.44 -40.38
N GLY A 32 -5.75 -16.21 -40.45
CA GLY A 32 -6.97 -15.86 -41.19
C GLY A 32 -8.21 -15.61 -40.34
N SER A 33 -8.35 -14.42 -39.77
CA SER A 33 -9.66 -13.92 -39.35
C SER A 33 -10.33 -13.19 -40.51
N LYS A 34 -11.34 -13.84 -41.10
CA LYS A 34 -12.35 -13.22 -41.96
C LYS A 34 -13.00 -12.04 -41.22
N GLY A 35 -13.29 -10.97 -41.97
CA GLY A 35 -13.73 -9.67 -41.47
C GLY A 35 -14.89 -9.71 -40.49
N VAL A 36 -14.75 -8.96 -39.41
CA VAL A 36 -15.79 -8.71 -38.41
C VAL A 36 -16.79 -7.71 -39.00
N LYS A 37 -18.04 -8.16 -39.14
CA LYS A 37 -19.18 -7.31 -39.51
C LYS A 37 -19.51 -6.34 -38.38
N GLY A 38 -19.62 -5.04 -38.72
CA GLY A 38 -20.18 -3.97 -37.88
C GLY A 38 -19.13 -3.15 -37.13
N ALA A 39 -18.32 -2.37 -37.84
CA ALA A 39 -17.42 -1.41 -37.20
C ALA A 39 -18.24 -0.37 -36.42
N ARG A 40 -18.10 -0.36 -35.09
CA ARG A 40 -18.59 0.74 -34.25
C ARG A 40 -17.74 1.97 -34.61
N THR A 41 -18.35 3.00 -35.21
CA THR A 41 -17.66 4.19 -35.73
C THR A 41 -17.74 5.42 -34.81
N GLY A 42 -18.24 5.25 -33.57
CA GLY A 42 -18.39 6.34 -32.61
C GLY A 42 -17.11 6.68 -31.85
N PRO A 43 -16.99 7.91 -31.30
CA PRO A 43 -15.85 8.33 -30.49
C PRO A 43 -15.65 7.39 -29.30
N SER A 44 -14.39 7.06 -28.99
CA SER A 44 -14.08 6.12 -27.90
C SER A 44 -14.26 6.81 -26.55
N LEU A 45 -14.73 6.04 -25.54
CA LEU A 45 -14.84 6.52 -24.16
C LEU A 45 -13.53 6.20 -23.43
N LEU A 46 -12.94 7.17 -22.75
CA LEU A 46 -11.77 6.98 -21.88
C LEU A 46 -12.14 7.32 -20.45
N VAL A 47 -12.06 6.33 -19.57
CA VAL A 47 -12.44 6.45 -18.15
C VAL A 47 -11.20 6.55 -17.29
N VAL A 48 -11.12 7.62 -16.49
CA VAL A 48 -10.05 7.85 -15.50
C VAL A 48 -10.60 7.81 -14.08
N GLU A 49 -9.72 7.80 -13.09
CA GLU A 49 -10.13 7.78 -11.69
C GLU A 49 -10.63 9.14 -11.19
N SER A 50 -9.91 10.23 -11.49
CA SER A 50 -10.13 11.54 -10.87
C SER A 50 -10.50 12.65 -11.87
N PRO A 51 -11.27 13.67 -11.44
CA PRO A 51 -11.63 14.80 -12.29
C PRO A 51 -10.43 15.61 -12.79
N ALA A 52 -9.34 15.66 -12.01
CA ALA A 52 -8.12 16.35 -12.41
C ALA A 52 -7.46 15.68 -13.63
N LYS A 53 -7.43 14.34 -13.65
CA LYS A 53 -6.97 13.57 -14.82
C LYS A 53 -7.89 13.74 -16.00
N GLU A 54 -9.20 13.76 -15.77
CA GLU A 54 -10.20 13.99 -16.83
C GLU A 54 -9.92 15.31 -17.54
N ARG A 55 -9.82 16.41 -16.81
CA ARG A 55 -9.52 17.75 -17.37
C ARG A 55 -8.19 17.82 -18.11
N THR A 56 -7.19 17.09 -17.66
CA THR A 56 -5.84 17.13 -18.25
C THR A 56 -5.77 16.29 -19.52
N ILE A 57 -6.25 15.05 -19.47
CA ILE A 57 -6.23 14.13 -20.62
C ILE A 57 -7.20 14.59 -21.72
N SER A 58 -8.35 15.18 -21.34
CA SER A 58 -9.27 15.79 -22.31
C SER A 58 -8.61 16.87 -23.17
N ARG A 59 -7.66 17.63 -22.60
CA ARG A 59 -6.90 18.66 -23.33
C ARG A 59 -5.92 18.06 -24.34
N PHE A 60 -5.44 16.85 -24.10
CA PHE A 60 -4.47 16.16 -24.97
C PHE A 60 -5.13 15.41 -26.13
N LEU A 61 -6.31 14.83 -25.90
CA LEU A 61 -7.00 13.91 -26.82
C LEU A 61 -8.16 14.53 -27.62
N LYS A 62 -8.20 15.87 -27.69
CA LYS A 62 -9.27 16.71 -28.28
C LYS A 62 -10.05 16.03 -29.42
N ASN A 63 -11.37 16.03 -29.31
CA ASN A 63 -12.36 15.58 -30.32
C ASN A 63 -12.33 14.10 -30.74
N GLU A 64 -11.31 13.32 -30.39
CA GLU A 64 -11.23 11.88 -30.72
C GLU A 64 -11.81 10.98 -29.60
N TYR A 65 -11.72 11.45 -28.34
CA TYR A 65 -12.11 10.69 -27.16
C TYR A 65 -13.07 11.50 -26.27
N VAL A 66 -14.10 10.83 -25.76
CA VAL A 66 -14.89 11.34 -24.63
C VAL A 66 -14.20 10.88 -23.37
N VAL A 67 -13.62 11.80 -22.59
CA VAL A 67 -12.94 11.47 -21.33
C VAL A 67 -13.87 11.73 -20.16
N LYS A 68 -13.97 10.77 -19.23
CA LYS A 68 -14.83 10.87 -18.03
C LYS A 68 -14.14 10.28 -16.80
N SER A 69 -14.41 10.85 -15.62
CA SER A 69 -13.91 10.33 -14.35
C SER A 69 -14.93 9.46 -13.60
N SER A 70 -14.44 8.39 -12.98
CA SER A 70 -15.21 7.48 -12.12
C SER A 70 -15.32 7.97 -10.68
N PHE A 71 -14.59 9.03 -10.33
CA PHE A 71 -14.47 9.59 -8.97
C PHE A 71 -13.99 8.55 -7.94
N GLY A 72 -13.03 7.71 -8.35
CA GLY A 72 -12.49 6.62 -7.56
C GLY A 72 -13.32 5.34 -7.65
N HIS A 73 -13.33 4.57 -6.55
CA HIS A 73 -14.11 3.36 -6.43
C HIS A 73 -15.61 3.58 -6.70
N VAL A 74 -16.20 2.66 -7.47
CA VAL A 74 -17.62 2.64 -7.86
C VAL A 74 -18.48 1.65 -7.07
N ARG A 75 -17.85 0.62 -6.49
CA ARG A 75 -18.45 -0.33 -5.57
C ARG A 75 -17.49 -0.60 -4.42
N ASP A 76 -18.02 -1.06 -3.31
CA ASP A 76 -17.25 -1.44 -2.12
C ASP A 76 -18.03 -2.49 -1.32
N LEU A 77 -17.42 -3.06 -0.29
CA LEU A 77 -18.09 -3.93 0.66
C LEU A 77 -19.15 -3.16 1.48
N PRO A 78 -20.28 -3.77 1.88
CA PRO A 78 -21.35 -3.12 2.63
C PRO A 78 -20.83 -2.50 3.94
N VAL A 79 -21.39 -1.35 4.32
CA VAL A 79 -20.94 -0.59 5.50
C VAL A 79 -21.29 -1.30 6.82
N ARG A 80 -22.48 -1.89 6.91
CA ARG A 80 -23.04 -2.44 8.15
C ARG A 80 -22.87 -3.96 8.32
N LYS A 81 -22.35 -4.64 7.30
CA LYS A 81 -22.16 -6.11 7.30
C LYS A 81 -20.71 -6.43 6.98
N ILE A 82 -20.24 -7.60 7.38
CA ILE A 82 -18.89 -8.05 7.06
C ILE A 82 -18.66 -8.05 5.53
N GLY A 83 -19.63 -8.50 4.75
CA GLY A 83 -19.58 -8.44 3.28
C GLY A 83 -18.54 -9.39 2.67
N VAL A 84 -18.02 -10.33 3.46
CA VAL A 84 -17.07 -11.37 3.03
C VAL A 84 -17.65 -12.71 3.47
N ASN A 85 -17.81 -13.64 2.54
CA ASN A 85 -18.29 -14.98 2.85
C ASN A 85 -17.10 -15.91 3.16
N VAL A 86 -16.86 -16.18 4.45
CA VAL A 86 -15.71 -16.99 4.89
C VAL A 86 -15.88 -18.48 4.53
N GLU A 87 -17.10 -18.95 4.37
CA GLU A 87 -17.40 -20.35 4.02
C GLU A 87 -17.30 -20.63 2.52
N ASP A 88 -17.22 -19.57 1.70
CA ASP A 88 -17.20 -19.62 0.23
C ASP A 88 -15.97 -18.88 -0.29
N ASP A 89 -14.80 -19.41 0.02
CA ASP A 89 -13.48 -18.92 -0.45
C ASP A 89 -13.28 -17.40 -0.29
N PHE A 90 -13.77 -16.84 0.82
CA PHE A 90 -13.71 -15.42 1.13
C PHE A 90 -14.38 -14.51 0.09
N SER A 91 -15.42 -14.99 -0.60
CA SER A 91 -16.07 -14.26 -1.68
C SER A 91 -16.63 -12.90 -1.20
N PRO A 92 -16.22 -11.77 -1.82
CA PRO A 92 -16.67 -10.44 -1.42
C PRO A 92 -18.05 -10.12 -2.00
N GLN A 93 -18.93 -9.60 -1.17
CA GLN A 93 -20.22 -9.05 -1.57
C GLN A 93 -20.09 -7.55 -1.79
N TYR A 94 -19.93 -7.15 -3.05
CA TYR A 94 -19.85 -5.73 -3.40
C TYR A 94 -21.23 -5.09 -3.50
N VAL A 95 -21.33 -3.85 -3.03
CA VAL A 95 -22.49 -2.96 -3.20
C VAL A 95 -22.08 -1.71 -3.97
N VAL A 96 -22.96 -1.27 -4.86
CA VAL A 96 -22.74 -0.03 -5.63
C VAL A 96 -22.82 1.16 -4.69
N LEU A 97 -21.79 2.01 -4.73
CA LEU A 97 -21.76 3.22 -3.91
C LEU A 97 -22.85 4.21 -4.37
N PRO A 98 -23.51 4.97 -3.47
CA PRO A 98 -24.55 5.91 -3.84
C PRO A 98 -24.12 6.90 -4.93
N ARG A 99 -22.91 7.45 -4.82
CA ARG A 99 -22.31 8.37 -5.82
C ARG A 99 -22.13 7.72 -7.19
N ALA A 100 -21.81 6.43 -7.23
CA ALA A 100 -21.52 5.71 -8.45
C ALA A 100 -22.77 5.49 -9.31
N LYS A 101 -23.97 5.48 -8.71
CA LYS A 101 -25.23 5.32 -9.47
C LYS A 101 -25.41 6.40 -10.54
N LYS A 102 -25.09 7.65 -10.22
CA LYS A 102 -25.15 8.78 -11.17
C LYS A 102 -24.12 8.61 -12.30
N ILE A 103 -22.90 8.24 -11.94
CA ILE A 103 -21.78 8.01 -12.88
C ILE A 103 -22.11 6.87 -13.85
N LEU A 104 -22.63 5.75 -13.35
CA LEU A 104 -23.04 4.64 -14.20
C LEU A 104 -24.19 5.02 -15.14
N ALA A 105 -25.13 5.84 -14.68
CA ALA A 105 -26.21 6.33 -15.53
C ALA A 105 -25.68 7.22 -16.66
N GLU A 106 -24.66 8.03 -16.40
CA GLU A 106 -23.96 8.83 -17.42
C GLU A 106 -23.11 7.96 -18.37
N PHE A 107 -22.45 6.93 -17.86
CA PHE A 107 -21.52 6.12 -18.65
C PHE A 107 -22.24 5.15 -19.59
N LYS A 108 -23.37 4.58 -19.18
CA LYS A 108 -24.16 3.64 -20.01
C LYS A 108 -24.44 4.13 -21.44
N PRO A 109 -24.98 5.34 -21.68
CA PRO A 109 -25.21 5.83 -23.03
C PRO A 109 -23.91 6.09 -23.80
N LEU A 110 -22.82 6.46 -23.14
CA LEU A 110 -21.51 6.65 -23.76
C LEU A 110 -20.91 5.32 -24.20
N VAL A 111 -20.94 4.31 -23.32
CA VAL A 111 -20.50 2.94 -23.59
C VAL A 111 -21.27 2.33 -24.77
N ALA A 112 -22.59 2.57 -24.86
CA ALA A 112 -23.41 2.05 -25.95
C ALA A 112 -23.03 2.63 -27.33
N LYS A 113 -22.52 3.87 -27.36
CA LYS A 113 -22.11 4.58 -28.60
C LYS A 113 -20.63 4.40 -28.93
N ALA A 114 -19.80 4.11 -27.94
CA ALA A 114 -18.35 4.07 -28.07
C ALA A 114 -17.87 2.83 -28.84
N ALA A 115 -16.89 3.03 -29.73
CA ALA A 115 -16.22 1.93 -30.40
C ALA A 115 -15.45 1.04 -29.40
N PHE A 116 -14.64 1.70 -28.57
CA PHE A 116 -13.88 1.10 -27.49
C PHE A 116 -14.06 1.87 -26.20
N VAL A 117 -13.89 1.17 -25.08
CA VAL A 117 -13.86 1.76 -23.74
C VAL A 117 -12.46 1.57 -23.18
N TYR A 118 -11.72 2.69 -23.10
CA TYR A 118 -10.39 2.76 -22.52
C TYR A 118 -10.49 2.94 -21.01
N LEU A 119 -9.85 2.06 -20.24
CA LEU A 119 -9.75 2.14 -18.79
C LEU A 119 -8.35 2.65 -18.44
N ALA A 120 -8.29 3.91 -18.03
CA ALA A 120 -7.08 4.71 -17.83
C ALA A 120 -6.89 5.04 -16.34
N THR A 121 -7.17 4.08 -15.47
CA THR A 121 -6.89 4.16 -14.02
C THR A 121 -5.40 3.99 -13.74
N ASP A 122 -4.98 4.29 -12.51
CA ASP A 122 -3.56 4.25 -12.16
C ASP A 122 -2.91 2.88 -12.34
N HIS A 123 -1.59 2.90 -12.57
CA HIS A 123 -0.80 1.69 -12.75
C HIS A 123 -0.41 1.07 -11.39
N ASP A 124 -1.42 0.74 -10.60
CA ASP A 124 -1.28 0.01 -9.35
C ASP A 124 -2.47 -0.95 -9.15
N ARG A 125 -2.45 -1.70 -8.05
CA ARG A 125 -3.53 -2.65 -7.72
C ARG A 125 -4.89 -1.98 -7.45
N GLU A 126 -4.91 -0.73 -6.97
CA GLU A 126 -6.17 -0.02 -6.70
C GLU A 126 -6.81 0.40 -8.03
N GLY A 127 -6.03 1.00 -8.93
CA GLY A 127 -6.45 1.34 -10.28
C GLY A 127 -6.90 0.12 -11.07
N GLU A 128 -6.22 -1.02 -10.92
CA GLU A 128 -6.63 -2.27 -11.56
C GLU A 128 -7.99 -2.77 -11.04
N SER A 129 -8.21 -2.73 -9.73
CA SER A 129 -9.48 -3.12 -9.11
C SER A 129 -10.64 -2.21 -9.55
N ILE A 130 -10.40 -0.89 -9.68
CA ILE A 130 -11.39 0.06 -10.21
C ILE A 130 -11.74 -0.29 -11.67
N ALA A 131 -10.73 -0.56 -12.50
CA ALA A 131 -10.96 -0.96 -13.89
C ALA A 131 -11.80 -2.24 -13.98
N TRP A 132 -11.44 -3.25 -13.19
CA TRP A 132 -12.17 -4.52 -13.10
C TRP A 132 -13.63 -4.32 -12.65
N HIS A 133 -13.87 -3.48 -11.63
CA HIS A 133 -15.22 -3.13 -11.19
C HIS A 133 -16.04 -2.42 -12.28
N LEU A 134 -15.43 -1.52 -13.05
CA LEU A 134 -16.10 -0.80 -14.14
C LEU A 134 -16.51 -1.75 -15.27
N VAL A 135 -15.67 -2.73 -15.62
CA VAL A 135 -16.00 -3.76 -16.62
C VAL A 135 -17.28 -4.49 -16.25
N ASP A 136 -17.34 -5.01 -15.02
CA ASP A 136 -18.50 -5.75 -14.52
C ASP A 136 -19.76 -4.87 -14.45
N MET A 137 -19.65 -3.67 -13.85
CA MET A 137 -20.80 -2.80 -13.61
C MET A 137 -21.39 -2.18 -14.89
N LEU A 138 -20.56 -1.95 -15.90
CA LEU A 138 -21.01 -1.46 -17.21
C LEU A 138 -21.30 -2.60 -18.20
N LYS A 139 -21.09 -3.86 -17.78
CA LYS A 139 -21.27 -5.08 -18.60
C LYS A 139 -20.48 -4.99 -19.91
N LEU A 140 -19.23 -4.52 -19.82
CA LEU A 140 -18.39 -4.33 -21.00
C LEU A 140 -17.98 -5.68 -21.59
N LYS A 141 -18.00 -5.78 -22.91
CA LYS A 141 -17.55 -6.99 -23.61
C LYS A 141 -16.02 -7.00 -23.73
N PRO A 142 -15.35 -8.17 -23.64
CA PRO A 142 -13.89 -8.23 -23.68
C PRO A 142 -13.25 -7.59 -24.92
N ASP A 143 -13.91 -7.67 -26.09
CA ASP A 143 -13.46 -7.05 -27.35
C ASP A 143 -13.56 -5.51 -27.35
N GLN A 144 -14.40 -4.95 -26.48
CA GLN A 144 -14.64 -3.51 -26.35
C GLN A 144 -13.70 -2.85 -25.33
N VAL A 145 -13.15 -3.61 -24.37
CA VAL A 145 -12.33 -3.08 -23.26
C VAL A 145 -10.88 -2.94 -23.68
N LYS A 146 -10.29 -1.77 -23.37
CA LYS A 146 -8.86 -1.49 -23.57
C LYS A 146 -8.26 -0.95 -22.27
N ARG A 147 -7.44 -1.71 -21.56
CA ARG A 147 -6.75 -1.23 -20.35
C ARG A 147 -5.47 -0.51 -20.77
N ILE A 148 -5.31 0.74 -20.35
CA ILE A 148 -4.10 1.53 -20.63
C ILE A 148 -3.48 2.02 -19.33
N THR A 149 -2.16 1.98 -19.24
CA THR A 149 -1.40 2.39 -18.05
C THR A 149 -0.33 3.37 -18.45
N PHE A 150 -0.06 4.34 -17.60
CA PHE A 150 0.98 5.34 -17.79
C PHE A 150 1.57 5.72 -16.44
N HIS A 151 2.88 6.01 -16.43
CA HIS A 151 3.59 6.45 -15.22
C HIS A 151 3.61 7.97 -15.07
N GLU A 152 3.33 8.69 -16.15
CA GLU A 152 3.30 10.13 -16.20
C GLU A 152 2.13 10.62 -17.08
N ILE A 153 1.65 11.84 -16.81
CA ILE A 153 0.51 12.44 -17.51
C ILE A 153 1.05 13.44 -18.54
N THR A 154 1.67 12.92 -19.60
CA THR A 154 2.19 13.71 -20.73
C THR A 154 1.45 13.35 -22.03
N PRO A 155 1.33 14.26 -23.01
CA PRO A 155 0.68 13.95 -24.29
C PRO A 155 1.28 12.73 -24.99
N THR A 156 2.61 12.58 -24.94
CA THR A 156 3.34 11.47 -25.55
C THR A 156 3.04 10.15 -24.83
N ALA A 157 3.11 10.11 -23.50
CA ALA A 157 2.84 8.90 -22.72
C ALA A 157 1.39 8.42 -22.91
N ILE A 158 0.41 9.33 -22.93
CA ILE A 158 -0.99 8.96 -23.14
C ILE A 158 -1.23 8.40 -24.55
N LYS A 159 -0.65 9.01 -25.59
CA LYS A 159 -0.78 8.50 -26.97
C LYS A 159 -0.13 7.13 -27.12
N ALA A 160 1.05 6.92 -26.54
CA ALA A 160 1.72 5.62 -26.52
C ALA A 160 0.88 4.56 -25.79
N ALA A 161 0.32 4.90 -24.63
CA ALA A 161 -0.52 3.99 -23.86
C ALA A 161 -1.81 3.59 -24.62
N ILE A 162 -2.41 4.50 -25.39
CA ILE A 162 -3.57 4.21 -26.25
C ILE A 162 -3.21 3.28 -27.41
N ALA A 163 -2.00 3.41 -27.97
CA ALA A 163 -1.53 2.56 -29.07
C ALA A 163 -1.25 1.11 -28.62
N GLU A 164 -0.85 0.91 -27.35
CA GLU A 164 -0.50 -0.39 -26.78
C GLU A 164 -1.38 -0.75 -25.57
N PRO A 165 -2.69 -0.98 -25.76
CA PRO A 165 -3.56 -1.40 -24.69
C PRO A 165 -3.30 -2.84 -24.29
N ARG A 166 -3.42 -3.11 -23.00
CA ARG A 166 -3.33 -4.45 -22.41
C ARG A 166 -4.69 -4.96 -21.95
N ALA A 167 -4.74 -6.22 -21.53
CA ALA A 167 -5.87 -6.78 -20.78
C ALA A 167 -5.79 -6.37 -19.30
N ILE A 168 -6.87 -6.57 -18.55
CA ILE A 168 -6.84 -6.43 -17.09
C ILE A 168 -5.95 -7.53 -16.50
N ASP A 169 -5.15 -7.17 -15.51
CA ASP A 169 -4.33 -8.11 -14.73
C ASP A 169 -5.11 -8.61 -13.52
N GLU A 170 -5.65 -9.82 -13.65
CA GLU A 170 -6.41 -10.48 -12.58
C GLU A 170 -5.57 -10.70 -11.31
N ASN A 171 -4.24 -10.82 -11.40
CA ASN A 171 -3.40 -10.99 -10.20
C ASN A 171 -3.35 -9.71 -9.37
N LEU A 172 -3.29 -8.54 -10.02
CA LEU A 172 -3.36 -7.25 -9.34
C LEU A 172 -4.74 -7.01 -8.72
N VAL A 173 -5.80 -7.43 -9.42
CA VAL A 173 -7.17 -7.40 -8.88
C VAL A 173 -7.25 -8.28 -7.63
N HIS A 174 -6.85 -9.56 -7.72
CA HIS A 174 -6.87 -10.49 -6.60
C HIS A 174 -6.02 -9.99 -5.42
N ALA A 175 -4.86 -9.37 -5.67
CA ALA A 175 -4.04 -8.78 -4.62
C ALA A 175 -4.76 -7.63 -3.90
N GLN A 176 -5.50 -6.78 -4.63
CA GLN A 176 -6.30 -5.72 -4.03
C GLN A 176 -7.49 -6.29 -3.24
N GLN A 177 -8.18 -7.29 -3.79
CA GLN A 177 -9.29 -7.95 -3.12
C GLN A 177 -8.85 -8.65 -1.83
N ALA A 178 -7.74 -9.40 -1.86
CA ALA A 178 -7.17 -10.05 -0.69
C ALA A 178 -6.85 -9.04 0.41
N ARG A 179 -6.20 -7.91 0.06
CA ARG A 179 -5.96 -6.81 1.01
C ARG A 179 -7.28 -6.29 1.60
N ARG A 180 -8.28 -6.01 0.75
CA ARG A 180 -9.58 -5.47 1.18
C ARG A 180 -10.32 -6.43 2.12
N VAL A 181 -10.28 -7.72 1.83
CA VAL A 181 -10.86 -8.79 2.64
C VAL A 181 -10.15 -8.89 4.00
N ILE A 182 -8.82 -8.96 4.03
CA ILE A 182 -8.05 -9.07 5.27
C ILE A 182 -8.33 -7.87 6.18
N ASP A 183 -8.28 -6.66 5.63
CA ASP A 183 -8.53 -5.43 6.40
C ASP A 183 -9.97 -5.40 6.94
N ARG A 184 -10.95 -5.92 6.17
CA ARG A 184 -12.34 -6.06 6.61
C ARG A 184 -12.48 -7.07 7.75
N LEU A 185 -11.86 -8.25 7.64
CA LEU A 185 -11.93 -9.29 8.66
C LEU A 185 -11.33 -8.80 9.99
N VAL A 186 -10.16 -8.17 9.95
CA VAL A 186 -9.49 -7.62 11.13
C VAL A 186 -10.35 -6.53 11.77
N GLY A 187 -10.77 -5.53 10.98
CA GLY A 187 -11.54 -4.40 11.51
C GLY A 187 -12.88 -4.83 12.10
N TYR A 188 -13.64 -5.68 11.40
CA TYR A 188 -14.98 -6.06 11.83
C TYR A 188 -14.97 -7.02 13.03
N LYS A 189 -13.98 -7.92 13.13
CA LYS A 189 -13.87 -8.87 14.26
C LYS A 189 -13.24 -8.26 15.50
N LEU A 190 -12.24 -7.38 15.37
CA LEU A 190 -11.51 -6.84 16.53
C LEU A 190 -12.11 -5.55 17.09
N SER A 191 -12.78 -4.70 16.29
CA SER A 191 -13.32 -3.44 16.81
C SER A 191 -14.35 -3.63 17.94
N PRO A 192 -15.27 -4.61 17.91
CA PRO A 192 -16.17 -4.87 19.04
C PRO A 192 -15.44 -5.20 20.35
N LEU A 193 -14.31 -5.89 20.27
CA LEU A 193 -13.48 -6.19 21.45
C LEU A 193 -12.88 -4.90 22.03
N LEU A 194 -12.38 -3.99 21.17
CA LEU A 194 -11.87 -2.69 21.61
C LEU A 194 -12.96 -1.84 22.27
N TRP A 195 -14.19 -1.89 21.76
CA TRP A 195 -15.33 -1.18 22.37
C TRP A 195 -15.67 -1.72 23.76
N ALA A 196 -15.62 -3.04 23.93
CA ALA A 196 -15.92 -3.68 25.20
C ALA A 196 -14.82 -3.51 26.26
N LYS A 197 -13.56 -3.27 25.84
CA LYS A 197 -12.39 -3.26 26.74
C LYS A 197 -11.75 -1.90 26.94
N ILE A 198 -11.93 -0.96 26.01
CA ILE A 198 -11.26 0.35 26.03
C ILE A 198 -12.29 1.46 25.91
N GLN A 199 -12.85 1.68 24.72
CA GLN A 199 -13.80 2.76 24.47
C GLN A 199 -14.63 2.48 23.21
N SER A 200 -15.93 2.78 23.28
CA SER A 200 -16.82 2.73 22.11
C SER A 200 -16.34 3.67 21.01
N GLY A 201 -16.47 3.24 19.74
CA GLY A 201 -16.11 4.04 18.57
C GLY A 201 -14.65 3.92 18.12
N LEU A 202 -13.82 3.16 18.84
CA LEU A 202 -12.46 2.84 18.40
C LEU A 202 -12.46 1.92 17.18
N SER A 203 -11.45 2.02 16.33
CA SER A 203 -11.33 1.14 15.16
C SER A 203 -10.08 0.26 15.29
N ALA A 204 -10.24 -1.02 15.00
CA ALA A 204 -9.11 -1.92 14.83
C ALA A 204 -8.65 -1.86 13.37
N GLY A 205 -7.35 -1.67 13.17
CA GLY A 205 -6.74 -1.67 11.84
C GLY A 205 -5.43 -2.44 11.86
N ARG A 206 -5.26 -3.38 10.94
CA ARG A 206 -4.05 -4.22 10.85
C ARG A 206 -2.76 -3.41 10.76
N VAL A 207 -2.76 -2.34 9.97
CA VAL A 207 -1.59 -1.45 9.80
C VAL A 207 -1.59 -0.32 10.83
N GLN A 208 -2.77 0.26 11.11
CA GLN A 208 -2.90 1.39 12.02
C GLN A 208 -2.49 1.03 13.46
N SER A 209 -2.87 -0.16 13.95
CA SER A 209 -2.50 -0.62 15.29
C SER A 209 -0.99 -0.76 15.47
N VAL A 210 -0.28 -1.25 14.45
CA VAL A 210 1.19 -1.32 14.47
C VAL A 210 1.79 0.07 14.50
N ALA A 211 1.30 1.01 13.68
CA ALA A 211 1.80 2.39 13.70
C ALA A 211 1.58 3.08 15.07
N VAL A 212 0.40 2.91 15.67
CA VAL A 212 0.11 3.41 17.01
C VAL A 212 1.01 2.75 18.06
N ARG A 213 1.28 1.45 17.93
CA ARG A 213 2.24 0.76 18.80
C ARG A 213 3.63 1.38 18.71
N LEU A 214 4.18 1.62 17.51
CA LEU A 214 5.50 2.24 17.36
C LEU A 214 5.59 3.59 18.09
N LEU A 215 4.53 4.41 18.03
CA LEU A 215 4.46 5.69 18.74
C LEU A 215 4.38 5.49 20.26
N ALA A 216 3.55 4.57 20.73
CA ALA A 216 3.41 4.28 22.16
C ALA A 216 4.70 3.75 22.78
N GLU A 217 5.41 2.86 22.07
CA GLU A 217 6.69 2.30 22.53
C GLU A 217 7.76 3.41 22.60
N ARG A 218 7.81 4.30 21.60
CA ARG A 218 8.71 5.48 21.65
C ARG A 218 8.38 6.43 22.80
N GLU A 219 7.10 6.69 23.04
CA GLU A 219 6.69 7.56 24.16
C GLU A 219 7.06 6.93 25.52
N HIS A 220 6.96 5.61 25.63
CA HIS A 220 7.39 4.88 26.80
C HIS A 220 8.90 5.03 27.04
N GLU A 221 9.72 4.89 26.00
CA GLU A 221 11.17 5.14 26.08
C GLU A 221 11.50 6.55 26.55
N ILE A 222 10.79 7.57 26.04
CA ILE A 222 11.00 8.96 26.44
C ILE A 222 10.61 9.16 27.91
N THR A 223 9.52 8.54 28.35
CA THR A 223 9.02 8.64 29.72
C THR A 223 9.98 7.97 30.71
N GLU A 224 10.55 6.82 30.34
CA GLU A 224 11.50 6.06 31.16
C GLU A 224 12.93 6.60 31.06
N PHE A 225 13.21 7.54 30.16
CA PHE A 225 14.54 8.07 29.96
C PHE A 225 15.03 8.86 31.18
N ALA A 226 15.93 8.25 31.94
CA ALA A 226 16.63 8.91 33.04
C ALA A 226 17.68 9.90 32.50
N SER A 227 17.35 11.19 32.52
CA SER A 227 18.27 12.24 32.08
C SER A 227 19.47 12.35 33.00
N GLU A 228 20.67 12.35 32.42
CA GLU A 228 21.94 12.53 33.15
C GLU A 228 22.57 13.88 32.78
N GLY A 229 22.98 14.64 33.79
CA GLY A 229 23.80 15.83 33.59
C GLY A 229 25.23 15.46 33.19
N TYR A 230 25.80 16.23 32.26
CA TYR A 230 27.20 16.11 31.87
C TYR A 230 27.73 17.48 31.47
N TRP A 231 29.05 17.62 31.53
CA TRP A 231 29.74 18.86 31.18
C TRP A 231 30.60 18.68 29.93
N THR A 232 30.70 19.76 29.15
CA THR A 232 31.62 19.88 28.00
C THR A 232 32.40 21.17 28.13
N LEU A 233 33.70 21.13 27.85
CA LEU A 233 34.53 22.34 27.75
C LEU A 233 34.67 22.75 26.29
N THR A 234 34.30 24.00 25.98
CA THR A 234 34.48 24.61 24.66
C THR A 234 35.32 25.88 24.84
N ALA A 235 36.38 26.02 24.04
CA ALA A 235 37.23 27.19 24.01
C ALA A 235 37.02 27.95 22.70
N ALA A 236 36.87 29.26 22.78
CA ALA A 236 36.95 30.14 21.62
C ALA A 236 38.44 30.39 21.32
N LEU A 237 38.90 29.95 20.15
CA LEU A 237 40.29 30.05 19.74
C LEU A 237 40.41 30.97 18.52
N GLU A 238 41.50 31.73 18.47
CA GLU A 238 41.87 32.53 17.32
C GLU A 238 43.35 32.29 17.04
N LYS A 239 43.71 32.22 15.76
CA LYS A 239 45.11 32.23 15.38
C LYS A 239 45.60 33.68 15.43
N ASP A 240 46.70 33.93 16.12
CA ASP A 240 47.25 35.28 16.27
C ASP A 240 47.41 35.99 14.91
N GLY A 241 46.83 37.20 14.82
CA GLY A 241 46.78 38.00 13.59
C GLY A 241 45.94 37.42 12.44
N ALA A 242 45.17 36.36 12.65
CA ALA A 242 44.44 35.64 11.62
C ALA A 242 43.02 35.24 12.09
N PRO A 243 42.06 36.20 12.11
CA PRO A 243 40.64 35.90 12.28
C PRO A 243 40.14 34.95 11.18
N PRO A 244 39.04 34.19 11.40
CA PRO A 244 38.07 34.35 12.48
C PRO A 244 38.33 33.49 13.73
N VAL A 245 37.68 33.88 14.83
CA VAL A 245 37.52 33.04 16.03
C VAL A 245 36.73 31.77 15.68
N PHE A 246 37.13 30.63 16.22
CA PHE A 246 36.42 29.36 16.08
C PHE A 246 36.35 28.59 17.40
N ASP A 247 35.30 27.79 17.56
CA ASP A 247 35.11 26.96 18.75
C ASP A 247 35.88 25.64 18.67
N ALA A 248 36.57 25.30 19.75
CA ALA A 248 37.23 24.01 19.93
C ALA A 248 36.71 23.31 21.18
N LYS A 249 36.21 22.07 21.03
CA LYS A 249 35.76 21.23 22.14
C LYS A 249 36.88 20.36 22.68
N LEU A 250 36.96 20.23 24.00
CA LEU A 250 37.89 19.33 24.66
C LEU A 250 37.57 17.87 24.27
N SER A 251 38.55 17.18 23.70
CA SER A 251 38.42 15.77 23.30
C SER A 251 39.24 14.81 24.16
N LEU A 252 40.36 15.28 24.71
CA LEU A 252 41.32 14.50 25.50
C LEU A 252 41.75 15.26 26.75
N TRP A 253 41.80 14.58 27.89
CA TRP A 253 42.39 15.10 29.13
C TRP A 253 43.33 14.04 29.71
N LYS A 254 44.55 14.43 30.09
CA LYS A 254 45.60 13.50 30.55
C LYS A 254 45.84 12.30 29.60
N LYS A 255 45.72 12.53 28.29
CA LYS A 255 45.80 11.52 27.20
C LYS A 255 44.64 10.52 27.15
N GLU A 256 43.58 10.71 27.93
CA GLU A 256 42.37 9.88 27.90
C GLU A 256 41.22 10.60 27.20
N LYS A 257 40.35 9.85 26.50
CA LYS A 257 39.20 10.42 25.80
C LYS A 257 38.14 10.87 26.81
N VAL A 258 37.70 12.11 26.65
CA VAL A 258 36.63 12.70 27.48
C VAL A 258 35.25 12.34 26.94
N GLU A 259 35.13 12.12 25.62
CA GLU A 259 33.90 11.60 24.99
C GLU A 259 33.89 10.07 24.98
N THR A 260 32.81 9.48 25.48
CA THR A 260 32.51 8.04 25.42
C THR A 260 31.25 7.81 24.61
N THR A 261 31.17 6.68 23.91
CA THR A 261 29.93 6.28 23.21
C THR A 261 29.18 5.31 24.10
N ARG A 262 27.94 5.65 24.45
CA ARG A 262 27.00 4.73 25.11
C ARG A 262 26.05 4.18 24.06
N THR A 263 25.70 2.91 24.20
CA THR A 263 24.71 2.27 23.33
C THR A 263 23.48 1.96 24.18
N TYR A 264 22.32 2.42 23.73
CA TYR A 264 21.02 2.13 24.31
C TYR A 264 20.30 1.16 23.39
N ASP A 265 19.92 0.00 23.92
CA ASP A 265 19.08 -0.96 23.21
C ASP A 265 17.63 -0.50 23.34
N LEU A 266 17.16 0.27 22.37
CA LEU A 266 15.80 0.79 22.31
C LEU A 266 14.92 -0.11 21.42
N PHE A 267 13.61 0.01 21.55
CA PHE A 267 12.57 -0.78 20.90
C PHE A 267 12.77 -0.92 19.38
N SER A 268 13.16 0.15 18.70
CA SER A 268 13.34 0.11 17.24
C SER A 268 14.72 -0.41 16.82
N GLU A 269 15.76 0.00 17.53
CA GLU A 269 17.16 -0.27 17.18
C GLU A 269 18.10 0.15 18.31
N GLN A 270 19.40 -0.12 18.12
CA GLN A 270 20.45 0.36 19.02
C GLN A 270 20.80 1.82 18.74
N TYR A 271 20.64 2.69 19.72
CA TYR A 271 21.02 4.09 19.63
C TYR A 271 22.38 4.31 20.26
N ARG A 272 23.31 4.87 19.49
CA ARG A 272 24.62 5.28 20.00
C ARG A 272 24.62 6.76 20.30
N VAL A 273 24.82 7.10 21.56
CA VAL A 273 24.86 8.48 22.04
C VAL A 273 26.25 8.79 22.56
N LYS A 274 26.78 9.96 22.18
CA LYS A 274 28.00 10.48 22.78
C LYS A 274 27.69 11.04 24.16
N ALA A 275 28.39 10.56 25.17
CA ALA A 275 28.36 11.06 26.54
C ALA A 275 29.75 11.54 26.93
N THR A 276 29.85 12.38 27.97
CA THR A 276 31.15 12.80 28.51
C THR A 276 31.46 12.05 29.80
N THR A 277 32.75 11.91 30.11
CA THR A 277 33.21 11.40 31.41
C THR A 277 33.11 12.44 32.51
N LEU A 278 32.97 13.73 32.16
CA LEU A 278 32.83 14.85 33.10
C LEU A 278 31.37 14.98 33.52
N ARG A 279 31.00 14.33 34.63
CA ARG A 279 29.60 14.27 35.08
C ARG A 279 29.29 15.28 36.18
N THR A 280 30.30 15.77 36.87
CA THR A 280 30.17 16.69 38.00
C THR A 280 30.88 18.02 37.76
N ALA A 281 30.56 19.03 38.57
CA ALA A 281 31.28 20.31 38.55
C ALA A 281 32.75 20.15 39.02
N GLU A 282 33.02 19.23 39.95
CA GLU A 282 34.38 18.93 40.42
C GLU A 282 35.25 18.37 39.30
N ASP A 283 34.69 17.52 38.42
CA ASP A 283 35.39 17.02 37.23
C ASP A 283 35.83 18.19 36.32
N MET A 284 35.01 19.24 36.22
CA MET A 284 35.31 20.43 35.42
C MET A 284 36.37 21.32 36.07
N ASP A 285 36.36 21.45 37.40
CA ASP A 285 37.37 22.22 38.14
C ASP A 285 38.76 21.58 38.03
N LEU A 286 38.83 20.25 37.88
CA LEU A 286 40.10 19.53 37.67
C LEU A 286 40.64 19.67 36.25
N VAL A 287 39.76 19.88 35.27
CA VAL A 287 40.10 20.01 33.84
C VAL A 287 40.43 21.46 33.47
N SER A 288 39.86 22.44 34.17
CA SER A 288 40.03 23.87 33.89
C SER A 288 41.26 24.50 34.57
N LYS A 289 41.90 23.80 35.52
CA LYS A 289 43.17 24.18 36.15
C LYS A 289 44.37 23.65 35.38
#